data_AF-A0AAN6PC61-F1
#
_entry.id   AF-A0AAN6PC61-F1
#
_cell.length_a   1.000
_cell.length_b   1.000
_cell.length_c   1.000
_cell.angle_alpha   90.00
_cell.angle_beta   90.00
_cell.angle_gamma   90.00
#
_symmetry.space_group_name_H-M   'P 1'
#
loop_
_entity.id
_entity.type
_entity.pdbx_description
1 polymer ?
#
loop_
_entity_poly.entity_id
_entity_poly.type
_entity_poly.pdbx_seq_one_letter_code
_entity_poly.pdbx_strand_id
1 'polypeptide(L)'
;MPYSIIVIASFLTTIKSTWDMVRQKRPAKTLKTETRSTLVILLRAHVNELLLEGEFDYLFERLMRANAHNDVAAVRKIRADLQAILRLRRADPAAGRTTELVN
;
A
#
# COMPACT_ATOMS: atom_id res chain seq x y z
N MET A 1 -0.11 -23.46 13.55
CA MET A 1 -0.41 -22.22 12.81
C MET A 1 0.74 -21.87 11.87
N PRO A 2 0.74 -22.35 10.61
CA PRO A 2 1.76 -22.02 9.59
C PRO A 2 1.28 -21.01 8.52
N TYR A 3 -0.01 -20.65 8.52
CA TYR A 3 -0.61 -19.85 7.44
C TYR A 3 -0.14 -18.39 7.41
N SER A 4 0.22 -17.79 8.55
CA SER A 4 0.69 -16.39 8.60
C SER A 4 2.05 -16.19 7.93
N ILE A 5 2.94 -17.19 7.95
CA ILE A 5 4.29 -17.10 7.37
C ILE A 5 4.22 -17.18 5.84
N ILE A 6 3.30 -17.98 5.29
CA ILE A 6 3.14 -18.20 3.85
C ILE A 6 2.57 -16.95 3.16
N VAL A 7 1.62 -16.26 3.80
CA VAL A 7 1.07 -15.00 3.27
C VAL A 7 2.14 -13.90 3.22
N ILE A 8 2.94 -13.77 4.29
CA ILE A 8 4.04 -12.79 4.34
C ILE A 8 5.11 -13.10 3.27
N ALA A 9 5.46 -14.37 3.09
CA ALA A 9 6.43 -14.77 2.07
C ALA A 9 5.92 -14.46 0.65
N SER A 10 4.66 -14.78 0.36
CA SER A 10 4.04 -14.49 -0.94
C SER A 10 3.99 -12.98 -1.20
N PHE A 11 3.65 -12.19 -0.18
CA PHE A 11 3.61 -10.74 -0.22
C PHE A 11 5.00 -10.10 -0.45
N LEU A 12 6.03 -10.59 0.24
CA LEU A 12 7.42 -10.18 0.00
C LEU A 12 7.88 -10.51 -1.43
N THR A 13 7.42 -11.63 -1.98
CA THR A 13 7.73 -12.06 -3.34
C THR A 13 7.05 -11.15 -4.37
N THR A 14 5.78 -10.79 -4.14
CA THR A 14 5.04 -9.82 -4.96
C THR A 14 5.67 -8.44 -4.90
N ILE A 15 6.05 -7.95 -3.71
CA ILE A 15 6.74 -6.67 -3.55
C ILE A 15 8.08 -6.68 -4.28
N LYS A 16 8.87 -7.75 -4.13
CA LYS A 16 10.18 -7.88 -4.80
C LYS A 16 10.03 -7.90 -6.32
N SER A 17 9.09 -8.68 -6.85
CA SER A 17 8.85 -8.77 -8.30
C SER A 17 8.38 -7.44 -8.89
N THR A 18 7.44 -6.78 -8.20
CA THR A 18 6.93 -5.46 -8.63
C THR A 18 8.01 -4.36 -8.49
N TRP A 19 8.89 -4.47 -7.49
CA TRP A 19 10.04 -3.58 -7.31
C TRP A 19 11.11 -3.75 -8.39
N ASP A 20 11.38 -4.99 -8.80
CA ASP A 20 12.33 -5.29 -9.88
C ASP A 20 11.81 -4.80 -11.25
N MET A 21 10.50 -4.90 -11.51
CA MET A 21 9.87 -4.30 -12.70
C MET A 21 10.05 -2.77 -12.75
N VAL A 22 9.95 -2.12 -11.59
CA VAL A 22 10.08 -0.66 -11.47
C VAL A 22 11.52 -0.17 -11.69
N ARG A 23 12.53 -0.98 -11.34
CA ARG A 23 13.94 -0.56 -11.36
C ARG A 23 14.48 -0.28 -12.77
N GLN A 24 13.79 -0.72 -13.82
CA GLN A 24 14.22 -0.55 -15.21
C GLN A 24 14.09 0.89 -15.74
N LYS A 25 13.29 1.77 -15.12
CA LYS A 25 13.25 3.20 -15.46
C LYS A 25 13.98 4.00 -14.39
N ARG A 26 14.99 4.82 -14.76
CA ARG A 26 15.68 5.73 -13.83
C ARG A 26 14.69 6.80 -13.34
N PRO A 27 14.16 6.73 -12.10
CA PRO A 27 13.26 7.75 -11.60
C PRO A 27 14.09 8.93 -11.08
N ALA A 28 13.52 10.13 -11.11
CA ALA A 28 14.11 11.25 -10.39
C ALA A 28 14.26 10.88 -8.90
N LYS A 29 15.41 11.22 -8.29
CA LYS A 29 15.78 10.84 -6.91
C LYS A 29 14.65 11.13 -5.89
N THR A 30 13.95 12.24 -6.08
CA THR A 30 12.81 12.67 -5.25
C THR A 30 11.60 11.73 -5.35
N LEU A 31 11.23 11.30 -6.55
CA LEU A 31 10.10 10.39 -6.76
C LEU A 31 10.37 9.03 -6.13
N LYS A 32 11.61 8.54 -6.23
CA LYS A 32 12.02 7.27 -5.62
C LYS A 32 11.88 7.32 -4.09
N THR A 33 12.20 8.46 -3.47
CA THR A 33 12.05 8.67 -2.03
C THR A 33 10.59 8.76 -1.61
N GLU A 34 9.76 9.54 -2.30
CA GLU A 34 8.32 9.69 -2.00
C GLU A 34 7.54 8.39 -2.22
N THR A 35 7.85 7.64 -3.27
CA THR A 35 7.23 6.33 -3.53
C THR A 35 7.59 5.36 -2.42
N ARG A 36 8.87 5.31 -2.03
CA ARG A 36 9.35 4.41 -0.97
C ARG A 36 8.73 4.76 0.39
N SER A 37 8.64 6.04 0.73
CA SER A 37 8.01 6.47 1.99
C SER A 37 6.53 6.14 2.01
N THR A 38 5.81 6.38 0.91
CA THR A 38 4.38 6.05 0.78
C THR A 38 4.14 4.54 0.87
N LEU A 39 4.99 3.73 0.24
CA LEU A 39 4.92 2.27 0.33
C LEU A 39 5.11 1.77 1.77
N VAL A 40 6.06 2.33 2.52
CA VAL A 40 6.27 1.95 3.94
C VAL A 40 5.05 2.26 4.80
N ILE A 41 4.38 3.38 4.56
CA ILE A 41 3.15 3.74 5.28
C ILE A 41 2.02 2.77 4.93
N LEU A 42 1.87 2.44 3.64
CA LEU A 42 0.87 1.50 3.14
C LEU A 42 1.03 0.10 3.78
N LEU A 43 2.26 -0.41 3.80
CA LEU A 43 2.59 -1.70 4.40
C LEU A 43 2.30 -1.72 5.91
N ARG A 44 2.70 -0.65 6.62
CA ARG A 44 2.38 -0.53 8.05
C ARG A 44 0.88 -0.47 8.29
N ALA A 45 0.14 0.25 7.47
CA ALA A 45 -1.31 0.36 7.59
C ALA A 45 -1.98 -1.03 7.45
N HIS A 46 -1.56 -1.82 6.46
CA HIS A 46 -2.09 -3.17 6.26
C HIS A 46 -1.70 -4.14 7.40
N VAL A 47 -0.43 -4.14 7.84
CA VAL A 47 0.04 -4.98 8.95
C VAL A 47 -0.66 -4.66 10.28
N ASN A 48 -1.09 -3.40 10.47
CA ASN A 48 -1.88 -2.99 11.64
C ASN A 48 -3.39 -3.14 11.42
N GLU A 49 -3.83 -3.85 10.37
CA GLU A 49 -5.24 -4.08 10.02
C GLU A 49 -6.06 -2.79 9.83
N LEU A 50 -5.38 -1.68 9.52
CA LEU A 50 -6.00 -0.38 9.22
C LEU A 50 -6.44 -0.27 7.76
N LEU A 51 -6.05 -1.23 6.92
CA LEU A 51 -6.49 -1.35 5.53
C LEU A 51 -6.93 -2.78 5.28
N LEU A 52 -8.09 -2.92 4.64
CA LEU A 52 -8.51 -4.20 4.08
C LEU A 52 -7.58 -4.58 2.92
N GLU A 53 -7.49 -5.86 2.61
CA GLU A 53 -6.66 -6.39 1.53
C GLU A 53 -6.97 -5.71 0.19
N GLY A 54 -8.26 -5.57 -0.17
CA GLY A 54 -8.67 -4.88 -1.39
C GLY A 54 -8.32 -3.38 -1.43
N GLU A 55 -8.32 -2.70 -0.29
CA GLU A 55 -7.89 -1.28 -0.21
C GLU A 55 -6.37 -1.17 -0.37
N PHE A 56 -5.64 -2.11 0.24
CA PHE A 56 -4.20 -2.21 0.08
C PHE A 56 -3.83 -2.45 -1.39
N ASP A 57 -4.43 -3.45 -2.03
CA ASP A 57 -4.11 -3.83 -3.42
C ASP A 57 -4.36 -2.67 -4.39
N TYR A 58 -5.52 -2.00 -4.24
CA TYR A 58 -5.87 -0.84 -5.06
C TYR A 58 -4.86 0.31 -4.91
N LEU A 59 -4.48 0.65 -3.68
CA LEU A 59 -3.53 1.73 -3.40
C LEU A 59 -2.10 1.36 -3.80
N PHE A 60 -1.71 0.10 -3.61
CA PHE A 60 -0.42 -0.43 -4.03
C PHE A 60 -0.29 -0.39 -5.56
N GLU A 61 -1.29 -0.88 -6.29
CA GLU A 61 -1.29 -0.85 -7.75
C GLU A 61 -1.18 0.59 -8.29
N ARG A 62 -1.97 1.51 -7.74
CA ARG A 62 -1.90 2.94 -8.11
C ARG A 62 -0.53 3.54 -7.83
N LEU A 63 0.11 3.18 -6.71
CA LEU A 63 1.44 3.67 -6.35
C LEU A 63 2.50 3.15 -7.34
N MET A 64 2.41 1.87 -7.73
CA MET A 64 3.33 1.27 -8.69
C MET A 64 3.15 1.85 -10.09
N ARG A 65 1.90 2.10 -10.54
CA ARG A 65 1.62 2.82 -11.79
C ARG A 65 2.18 4.24 -11.77
N ALA A 66 1.91 5.01 -10.71
CA ALA A 66 2.41 6.39 -10.59
C ALA A 66 3.94 6.44 -10.69
N ASN A 67 4.62 5.52 -10.01
CA ASN A 67 6.07 5.43 -10.06
C ASN A 67 6.58 4.98 -11.44
N ALA A 68 5.92 4.05 -12.13
CA ALA A 68 6.28 3.61 -13.48
C ALA A 68 6.14 4.71 -14.55
N HIS A 69 5.26 5.68 -14.31
CA HIS A 69 5.03 6.86 -15.17
C HIS A 69 5.77 8.12 -14.72
N ASN A 70 6.59 8.03 -13.66
CA ASN A 70 7.23 9.18 -13.03
C ASN A 70 6.26 10.29 -12.54
N ASP A 71 5.03 9.93 -12.19
CA ASP A 71 3.98 10.86 -11.82
C ASP A 71 4.02 11.20 -10.33
N VAL A 72 4.76 12.27 -10.00
CA VAL A 72 4.90 12.79 -8.64
C VAL A 72 3.56 13.28 -8.06
N ALA A 73 2.68 13.83 -8.90
CA ALA A 73 1.39 14.34 -8.45
C ALA A 73 0.47 13.20 -8.01
N ALA A 74 0.46 12.09 -8.77
CA ALA A 74 -0.26 10.89 -8.39
C ALA A 74 0.26 10.28 -7.09
N VAL A 75 1.58 10.21 -6.87
CA VAL A 75 2.16 9.73 -5.60
C VAL A 75 1.69 10.58 -4.42
N ARG A 76 1.70 11.91 -4.54
CA ARG A 76 1.21 12.82 -3.49
C ARG A 76 -0.27 12.63 -3.21
N LYS A 77 -1.09 12.44 -4.26
CA LYS A 77 -2.52 12.17 -4.12
C LYS A 77 -2.78 10.86 -3.38
N ILE A 78 -2.08 9.78 -3.75
CA ILE A 78 -2.18 8.48 -3.08
C ILE A 78 -1.80 8.59 -1.60
N ARG A 79 -0.75 9.36 -1.29
CA ARG A 79 -0.34 9.60 0.10
C ARG A 79 -1.40 10.37 0.90
N ALA A 80 -2.08 11.34 0.28
CA ALA A 80 -3.18 12.06 0.90
C ALA A 80 -4.41 11.16 1.13
N ASP A 81 -4.78 10.37 0.13
CA ASP A 81 -5.88 9.38 0.20
C ASP A 81 -5.62 8.38 1.35
N LEU A 82 -4.39 7.85 1.44
CA LEU A 82 -3.96 6.96 2.51
C LEU A 82 -4.05 7.61 3.89
N GLN A 83 -3.63 8.87 4.03
CA GLN A 83 -3.75 9.59 5.30
C GLN A 83 -5.20 9.85 5.70
N ALA A 84 -6.09 10.09 4.74
CA ALA A 84 -7.51 10.27 5.00
C ALA A 84 -8.15 8.98 5.54
N ILE A 85 -7.89 7.84 4.88
CA ILE A 85 -8.39 6.52 5.32
C ILE A 85 -7.87 6.21 6.74
N LEU A 86 -6.58 6.43 6.98
CA LEU A 86 -5.97 6.19 8.29
C LEU A 86 -6.54 7.09 9.39
N ARG A 87 -6.88 8.36 9.07
CA ARG A 87 -7.52 9.27 10.02
C ARG A 87 -8.94 8.83 10.36
N LEU A 88 -9.72 8.41 9.36
CA LEU A 88 -11.08 7.90 9.57
C LEU A 88 -11.08 6.66 10.46
N ARG A 89 -10.22 5.67 10.18
CA ARG A 89 -10.15 4.44 11.00
C ARG A 89 -9.56 4.64 12.39
N ARG A 90 -8.74 5.66 12.62
CA ARG A 90 -8.32 6.05 13.97
C ARG A 90 -9.45 6.70 14.78
N ALA A 91 -10.36 7.40 14.12
CA ALA A 91 -11.52 8.02 14.77
C ALA A 91 -12.63 7.00 15.08
N ASP A 92 -12.70 5.91 14.31
CA ASP A 92 -13.66 4.82 14.53
C ASP A 92 -12.99 3.44 14.37
N PRO A 93 -12.51 2.82 15.48
CA PRO A 93 -11.90 1.49 15.46
C PRO A 93 -12.91 0.36 15.24
N ALA A 94 -14.23 0.62 15.26
CA ALA A 94 -15.27 -0.38 15.02
C ALA A 94 -15.61 -0.55 13.54
N ALA A 95 -15.37 0.48 12.71
CA ALA A 95 -15.62 0.47 11.27
C ALA A 95 -14.77 -0.56 10.48
N GLY A 96 -13.72 -1.11 11.09
CA GLY A 96 -12.85 -2.11 10.45
C GLY A 96 -13.30 -3.56 10.57
N ARG A 97 -14.27 -3.88 11.44
CA ARG A 97 -14.69 -5.27 11.74
C ARG A 97 -16.03 -5.70 11.13
N THR A 98 -16.75 -4.80 10.47
CA THR A 98 -18.17 -4.99 10.12
C THR A 98 -18.42 -5.54 8.71
N THR A 99 -17.45 -6.19 8.06
CA THR A 99 -17.68 -6.84 6.75
C THR A 99 -17.76 -8.37 6.77
N GLU A 100 -17.69 -9.02 7.94
CA GLU A 100 -17.79 -10.49 8.06
C GLU A 100 -19.04 -11.02 8.79
N LEU A 101 -20.14 -10.25 8.85
CA LEU A 101 -21.39 -10.72 9.49
C LEU A 101 -22.63 -10.69 8.58
N VAL A 102 -22.46 -10.76 7.26
CA VAL A 102 -23.59 -10.97 6.34
C VAL A 102 -23.22 -11.93 5.21
N ASN A 103 -23.14 -13.22 5.54
CA ASN A 103 -23.83 -14.33 4.85
C ASN A 103 -23.46 -15.68 5.46
#